data_AF-A0A8J6VZ39-F1
#
_entry.id   AF-A0A8J6VZ39-F1
#
_cell.length_a   1.000
_cell.length_b   1.000
_cell.length_c   1.000
_cell.angle_alpha   90.00
_cell.angle_beta   90.00
_cell.angle_gamma   90.00
#
_symmetry.space_group_name_H-M   'P 1'
#
loop_
_entity.id
_entity.type
_entity.pdbx_description
1 polymer ?
#
loop_
_entity_poly.entity_id
_entity_poly.type
_entity_poly.pdbx_seq_one_letter_code
_entity_poly.pdbx_strand_id
1 'polypeptide(L)'
;MRKIFDDAPTPEQESAFIEERRLENFLAAWRWPSSWLRPARRHKRAADTLFEIAYIAYTAYERDNVRWLADGGPFGKSNLRNRGEEQNNLDDINLLNDYYLLAGYALECVLKGCLMAKDPQRVSDDGKLKNLVKTHDLPKMCIDCSIGLSPEELTLLTFIYQQVTWGKYPGPLKHKEMPSFEDPDDQNSKSLSFEEAFHERRVQVLVDGVFNRGCALLKTLSTPKS
;
A
#
# COMPACT_ATOMS: atom_id res chain seq x y z
N MET A 1 11.38 29.56 -28.15
CA MET A 1 12.30 30.73 -28.26
C MET A 1 12.96 30.94 -26.91
N ARG A 2 14.19 30.45 -26.72
CA ARG A 2 15.07 30.92 -25.63
C ARG A 2 15.78 32.15 -26.18
N LYS A 3 15.52 33.34 -25.63
CA LYS A 3 16.49 34.42 -25.75
C LYS A 3 17.73 33.92 -25.02
N ILE A 4 18.78 33.65 -25.78
CA ILE A 4 20.10 33.36 -25.24
C ILE A 4 20.49 34.65 -24.52
N PHE A 5 20.65 34.59 -23.20
CA PHE A 5 21.13 35.71 -22.43
C PHE A 5 22.58 35.96 -22.86
N ASP A 6 22.85 37.14 -23.42
CA ASP A 6 24.20 37.53 -23.83
C ASP A 6 25.12 37.80 -22.61
N ASP A 7 24.57 37.82 -21.39
CA ASP A 7 25.29 37.95 -20.14
C ASP A 7 25.05 36.75 -19.21
N ALA A 8 26.09 36.35 -18.46
CA ALA A 8 25.97 35.29 -17.46
C ALA A 8 25.03 35.72 -16.31
N PRO A 9 24.11 34.84 -15.85
CA PRO A 9 23.19 35.18 -14.76
C PRO A 9 23.95 35.44 -13.46
N THR A 10 23.45 36.37 -12.63
CA THR A 10 23.99 36.57 -11.28
C THR A 10 23.61 35.39 -10.37
N PRO A 11 24.34 35.15 -9.26
CA PRO A 11 23.99 34.10 -8.30
C PRO A 11 22.55 34.20 -7.76
N GLU A 12 22.02 35.41 -7.60
CA GLU A 12 20.64 35.64 -7.15
C GLU A 12 19.62 35.23 -8.22
N GLN A 13 19.90 35.54 -9.49
CA GLN A 13 19.07 35.12 -10.62
C GLN A 13 19.07 33.61 -10.79
N GLU A 14 20.24 32.97 -10.62
CA GLU A 14 20.37 31.52 -10.65
C GLU A 14 19.59 30.86 -9.51
N SER A 15 19.72 31.38 -8.28
CA SER A 15 18.97 30.89 -7.11
C SER A 15 17.45 31.02 -7.28
N ALA A 16 16.98 32.19 -7.75
CA ALA A 16 15.56 32.43 -8.02
C ALA A 16 15.02 31.47 -9.08
N PHE A 17 15.78 31.25 -10.16
CA PHE A 17 15.43 30.28 -11.20
C PHE A 17 15.37 28.85 -10.64
N ILE A 18 16.31 28.44 -9.79
CA ILE A 18 16.31 27.11 -9.16
C ILE A 18 15.04 26.92 -8.30
N GLU A 19 14.69 27.91 -7.47
CA GLU A 19 13.50 27.83 -6.62
C GLU A 19 12.20 27.83 -7.43
N GLU A 20 12.12 28.63 -8.50
CA GLU A 20 11.01 28.59 -9.45
C GLU A 20 10.84 27.19 -10.05
N ARG A 21 11.93 26.58 -10.55
CA ARG A 21 11.88 25.23 -11.13
C ARG A 21 11.55 24.16 -10.10
N ARG A 22 11.97 24.31 -8.83
CA ARG A 22 11.57 23.42 -7.73
C ARG A 22 10.07 23.50 -7.46
N LEU A 23 9.52 24.70 -7.41
CA LEU A 23 8.08 24.91 -7.22
C LEU A 23 7.28 24.36 -8.41
N GLU A 24 7.68 24.63 -9.64
CA GLU A 24 7.06 24.06 -10.84
C GLU A 24 7.05 22.53 -10.80
N ASN A 25 8.19 21.91 -10.49
CA ASN A 25 8.31 20.45 -10.37
C ASN A 25 7.47 19.89 -9.23
N PHE A 26 7.39 20.60 -8.10
CA PHE A 26 6.53 20.23 -6.99
C PHE A 26 5.05 20.27 -7.43
N LEU A 27 4.59 21.38 -7.98
CA LEU A 27 3.21 21.54 -8.42
C LEU A 27 2.86 20.50 -9.49
N ALA A 28 3.75 20.24 -10.44
CA ALA A 28 3.65 19.16 -11.43
C ALA A 28 3.47 17.79 -10.77
N ALA A 29 4.35 17.44 -9.82
CA ALA A 29 4.33 16.15 -9.15
C ALA A 29 3.06 15.92 -8.32
N TRP A 30 2.48 16.96 -7.72
CA TRP A 30 1.28 16.81 -6.90
C TRP A 30 -0.02 16.99 -7.69
N ARG A 31 -0.07 17.91 -8.66
CA ARG A 31 -1.31 18.24 -9.40
C ARG A 31 -1.59 17.31 -10.56
N TRP A 32 -0.58 16.72 -11.20
CA TRP A 32 -0.83 15.89 -12.39
C TRP A 32 -1.26 14.47 -12.01
N PRO A 33 -2.48 14.02 -12.37
CA PRO A 33 -2.95 12.67 -12.04
C PRO A 33 -2.00 11.54 -12.44
N SER A 34 -1.29 11.69 -13.56
CA SER A 34 -0.34 10.69 -14.07
C SER A 34 0.90 10.51 -13.20
N SER A 35 1.30 11.52 -12.41
CA SER A 35 2.45 11.41 -11.50
C SER A 35 2.19 10.39 -10.38
N TRP A 36 0.93 10.20 -10.02
CA TRP A 36 0.46 9.27 -9.00
C TRP A 36 0.31 7.83 -9.51
N LEU A 37 -0.06 7.68 -10.78
CA LEU A 37 -0.34 6.36 -11.35
C LEU A 37 0.93 5.50 -11.51
N ARG A 38 2.06 6.13 -11.84
CA ARG A 38 3.34 5.42 -11.97
C ARG A 38 3.80 4.78 -10.64
N PRO A 39 3.91 5.50 -9.51
CA PRO A 39 4.24 4.90 -8.23
C PRO A 39 3.17 3.90 -7.79
N ALA A 40 1.87 4.20 -7.99
CA ALA A 40 0.79 3.26 -7.67
C ALA A 40 1.00 1.88 -8.32
N ARG A 41 1.25 1.84 -9.63
CA ARG A 41 1.51 0.60 -10.37
C ARG A 41 2.80 -0.10 -9.93
N ARG A 42 3.85 0.66 -9.62
CA ARG A 42 5.10 0.10 -9.12
C ARG A 42 4.90 -0.58 -7.78
N HIS A 43 4.23 0.09 -6.84
CA HIS A 43 3.91 -0.47 -5.52
C HIS A 43 2.99 -1.69 -5.64
N LYS A 44 1.95 -1.62 -6.49
CA LYS A 44 1.05 -2.75 -6.72
C LYS A 44 1.80 -3.97 -7.26
N ARG A 45 2.62 -3.79 -8.29
CA ARG A 45 3.43 -4.88 -8.86
C ARG A 45 4.36 -5.51 -7.83
N ALA A 46 5.02 -4.69 -7.01
CA ALA A 46 5.91 -5.19 -5.97
C ALA A 46 5.13 -5.96 -4.90
N ALA A 47 3.98 -5.43 -4.47
CA ALA A 47 3.08 -6.13 -3.55
C ALA A 47 2.69 -7.50 -4.12
N ASP A 48 2.24 -7.56 -5.38
CA ASP A 48 1.82 -8.81 -6.01
C ASP A 48 2.95 -9.85 -6.04
N THR A 49 4.18 -9.44 -6.33
CA THR A 49 5.33 -10.36 -6.25
C THR A 49 5.52 -10.92 -4.84
N LEU A 50 5.43 -10.09 -3.80
CA LEU A 50 5.57 -10.56 -2.41
C LEU A 50 4.42 -11.48 -2.00
N PHE A 51 3.20 -11.18 -2.43
CA PHE A 51 2.04 -12.03 -2.17
C PHE A 51 2.21 -13.42 -2.77
N GLU A 52 2.68 -13.52 -4.02
CA GLU A 52 2.90 -14.82 -4.66
C GLU A 52 3.97 -15.64 -3.93
N ILE A 53 5.06 -15.02 -3.48
CA ILE A 53 6.11 -15.70 -2.71
C ILE A 53 5.53 -16.22 -1.38
N ALA A 54 4.85 -15.35 -0.62
CA ALA A 54 4.26 -15.70 0.65
C ALA A 54 3.19 -16.80 0.52
N TYR A 55 2.37 -16.74 -0.54
CA TYR A 55 1.33 -17.75 -0.82
C TYR A 55 1.92 -19.13 -1.15
N ILE A 56 2.98 -19.18 -1.95
CA ILE A 56 3.68 -20.44 -2.26
C ILE A 56 4.28 -21.04 -0.99
N ALA A 57 4.96 -20.22 -0.18
CA ALA A 57 5.56 -20.64 1.08
C ALA A 57 4.50 -21.14 2.08
N TYR A 58 3.38 -20.43 2.20
CA TYR A 58 2.24 -20.85 3.03
C TYR A 58 1.67 -22.21 2.57
N THR A 59 1.46 -22.38 1.28
CA THR A 59 0.95 -23.65 0.73
C THR A 59 1.91 -24.82 0.97
N ALA A 60 3.22 -24.56 0.88
CA ALA A 60 4.24 -25.56 1.20
C ALA A 60 4.23 -25.93 2.69
N TYR A 61 4.16 -24.91 3.56
CA TYR A 61 4.07 -25.06 5.01
C TYR A 61 2.83 -25.87 5.44
N GLU A 62 1.64 -25.53 4.93
CA GLU A 62 0.40 -26.26 5.18
C GLU A 62 0.50 -27.74 4.78
N ARG A 63 1.04 -28.01 3.57
CA ARG A 63 1.23 -29.39 3.10
C ARG A 63 2.16 -30.18 4.00
N ASP A 64 3.24 -29.57 4.47
CA ASP A 64 4.22 -30.22 5.32
C ASP A 64 3.67 -30.44 6.74
N ASN A 65 2.86 -29.50 7.26
CA ASN A 65 2.11 -29.67 8.50
C ASN A 65 1.11 -30.84 8.43
N VAL A 66 0.36 -30.95 7.33
CA VAL A 66 -0.58 -32.07 7.12
C VAL A 66 0.18 -33.41 7.10
N ARG A 67 1.35 -33.47 6.44
CA ARG A 67 2.20 -34.67 6.44
C ARG A 67 2.73 -34.99 7.83
N TRP A 68 3.22 -33.99 8.56
CA TRP A 68 3.71 -34.16 9.93
C TRP A 68 2.62 -34.71 10.87
N LEU A 69 1.40 -34.21 10.76
CA LEU A 69 0.25 -34.75 11.50
C LEU A 69 -0.05 -36.20 11.11
N ALA A 70 0.02 -36.55 9.83
CA ALA A 70 -0.19 -37.91 9.34
C ALA A 70 0.91 -38.90 9.82
N ASP A 71 2.14 -38.43 10.01
CA ASP A 71 3.29 -39.22 10.48
C ASP A 71 3.36 -39.39 12.01
N GLY A 72 2.29 -39.05 12.73
CA GLY A 72 2.20 -39.20 14.19
C GLY A 72 2.59 -37.95 14.98
N GLY A 73 2.70 -36.80 14.32
CA GLY A 73 2.87 -35.49 14.95
C GLY A 73 4.14 -35.39 15.81
N PRO A 74 4.06 -34.81 17.02
CA PRO A 74 5.25 -34.51 17.84
C PRO A 74 5.99 -35.76 18.35
N PHE A 75 5.37 -36.94 18.23
CA PHE A 75 5.98 -38.23 18.57
C PHE A 75 6.53 -38.99 17.35
N GLY A 76 6.27 -38.48 16.14
CA GLY A 76 6.89 -38.98 14.91
C GLY A 76 8.39 -38.68 14.86
N LYS A 77 9.16 -39.52 14.17
CA LYS A 77 10.59 -39.25 13.92
C LYS A 77 10.70 -38.02 13.02
N SER A 78 10.81 -36.83 13.61
CA SER A 78 10.97 -35.60 12.83
C SER A 78 12.25 -35.70 11.99
N ASN A 79 12.09 -35.53 10.67
CA ASN A 79 13.22 -35.43 9.77
C ASN A 79 13.87 -34.05 10.00
N LEU A 80 14.92 -34.01 10.82
CA LEU A 80 15.80 -32.85 11.03
C LEU A 80 16.30 -32.19 9.72
N ARG A 81 16.17 -32.91 8.58
CA ARG A 81 16.62 -32.49 7.26
C ARG A 81 15.87 -31.28 6.68
N ASN A 82 14.68 -30.95 7.19
CA ASN A 82 13.86 -29.86 6.63
C ASN A 82 13.90 -28.55 7.43
N ARG A 83 14.67 -28.48 8.52
CA ARG A 83 14.65 -27.31 9.42
C ARG A 83 15.03 -25.98 8.72
N GLY A 84 15.89 -26.03 7.71
CA GLY A 84 16.25 -24.86 6.90
C GLY A 84 15.15 -24.42 5.94
N GLU A 85 14.49 -25.37 5.27
CA GLU A 85 13.39 -25.08 4.35
C GLU A 85 12.15 -24.58 5.10
N GLU A 86 11.86 -25.15 6.27
CA GLU A 86 10.78 -24.69 7.15
C GLU A 86 11.00 -23.24 7.60
N GLN A 87 12.22 -22.89 8.05
CA GLN A 87 12.54 -21.52 8.43
C GLN A 87 12.40 -20.56 7.24
N ASN A 88 12.89 -20.94 6.06
CA ASN A 88 12.74 -20.12 4.85
C ASN A 88 11.26 -19.91 4.49
N ASN A 89 10.42 -20.96 4.58
CA ASN A 89 8.99 -20.82 4.33
C ASN A 89 8.32 -19.88 5.34
N LEU A 90 8.69 -19.96 6.62
CA LEU A 90 8.18 -19.04 7.64
C LEU A 90 8.61 -17.59 7.37
N ASP A 91 9.87 -17.39 6.98
CA ASP A 91 10.40 -16.07 6.61
C ASP A 91 9.67 -15.51 5.36
N ASP A 92 9.43 -16.36 4.36
CA ASP A 92 8.69 -15.98 3.15
C ASP A 92 7.19 -15.72 3.43
N ILE A 93 6.56 -16.46 4.35
CA ILE A 93 5.19 -16.17 4.82
C ILE A 93 5.12 -14.79 5.46
N ASN A 94 6.15 -14.38 6.21
CA ASN A 94 6.22 -13.07 6.85
C ASN A 94 6.29 -11.90 5.84
N LEU A 95 6.64 -12.15 4.57
CA LEU A 95 6.56 -11.14 3.50
C LEU A 95 5.12 -10.67 3.24
N LEU A 96 4.10 -11.34 3.79
CA LEU A 96 2.73 -10.88 3.73
C LEU A 96 2.54 -9.50 4.42
N ASN A 97 3.33 -9.19 5.44
CA ASN A 97 3.31 -7.87 6.07
C ASN A 97 3.77 -6.77 5.09
N ASP A 98 4.87 -7.04 4.37
CA ASP A 98 5.38 -6.14 3.34
C ASP A 98 4.42 -6.02 2.15
N TYR A 99 3.71 -7.11 1.81
CA TYR A 99 2.61 -7.06 0.86
C TYR A 99 1.55 -6.04 1.27
N TYR A 100 1.03 -6.11 2.51
CA TYR A 100 0.00 -5.19 2.97
C TYR A 100 0.47 -3.74 2.95
N LEU A 101 1.71 -3.49 3.38
CA LEU A 101 2.32 -2.16 3.34
C LEU A 101 2.37 -1.61 1.90
N LEU A 102 2.89 -2.39 0.95
CA LEU A 102 3.02 -1.96 -0.44
C LEU A 102 1.67 -1.87 -1.15
N ALA A 103 0.72 -2.76 -0.86
CA ALA A 103 -0.65 -2.69 -1.35
C ALA A 103 -1.34 -1.41 -0.86
N GLY A 104 -1.17 -1.08 0.42
CA GLY A 104 -1.66 0.16 1.00
C GLY A 104 -1.07 1.41 0.34
N TYR A 105 0.24 1.45 0.07
CA TYR A 105 0.85 2.54 -0.69
C TYR A 105 0.37 2.63 -2.12
N ALA A 106 0.10 1.49 -2.78
CA ALA A 106 -0.46 1.48 -4.12
C ALA A 106 -1.86 2.11 -4.15
N LEU A 107 -2.73 1.70 -3.22
CA LEU A 107 -4.08 2.23 -3.04
C LEU A 107 -4.06 3.72 -2.67
N GLU A 108 -3.20 4.12 -1.74
CA GLU A 108 -3.01 5.51 -1.35
C GLU A 108 -2.63 6.38 -2.55
N CYS A 109 -1.65 5.94 -3.36
CA CYS A 109 -1.22 6.69 -4.53
C CYS A 109 -2.37 6.90 -5.52
N VAL A 110 -3.12 5.85 -5.87
CA VAL A 110 -4.22 5.98 -6.84
C VAL A 110 -5.38 6.83 -6.30
N LEU A 111 -5.72 6.69 -5.02
CA LEU A 111 -6.78 7.46 -4.37
C LEU A 111 -6.41 8.94 -4.24
N LYS A 112 -5.17 9.26 -3.83
CA LYS A 112 -4.69 10.65 -3.81
C LYS A 112 -4.66 11.24 -5.22
N GLY A 113 -4.26 10.47 -6.23
CA GLY A 113 -4.38 10.86 -7.63
C GLY A 113 -5.83 11.22 -8.01
N CYS A 114 -6.81 10.42 -7.59
CA CYS A 114 -8.23 10.71 -7.83
C CYS A 114 -8.68 11.99 -7.13
N LEU A 115 -8.29 12.20 -5.88
CA LEU A 115 -8.60 13.41 -5.12
C LEU A 115 -8.00 14.67 -5.77
N MET A 116 -6.77 14.58 -6.30
CA MET A 116 -6.11 15.69 -6.99
C MET A 116 -6.76 15.97 -8.34
N ALA A 117 -7.17 14.93 -9.07
CA ALA A 117 -7.89 15.08 -10.33
C ALA A 117 -9.28 15.72 -10.13
N LYS A 118 -9.97 15.40 -9.03
CA LYS A 118 -11.27 16.01 -8.68
C LYS A 118 -11.14 17.48 -8.27
N ASP A 119 -10.12 17.82 -7.49
CA ASP A 119 -9.90 19.16 -6.97
C ASP A 119 -8.39 19.50 -6.90
N PRO A 120 -7.83 20.06 -7.99
CA PRO A 120 -6.43 20.46 -8.04
C PRO A 120 -6.06 21.58 -7.04
N GLN A 121 -7.03 22.34 -6.53
CA GLN A 121 -6.81 23.42 -5.56
C GLN A 121 -6.47 22.90 -4.15
N ARG A 122 -6.35 21.57 -3.99
CA ARG A 122 -5.84 20.94 -2.76
C ARG A 122 -4.32 21.12 -2.56
N VAL A 123 -3.63 21.57 -3.60
CA VAL A 123 -2.25 22.04 -3.55
C VAL A 123 -2.28 23.54 -3.83
N SER A 124 -1.88 24.36 -2.87
CA SER A 124 -1.80 25.81 -3.09
C SER A 124 -0.64 26.16 -4.02
N ASP A 125 -0.72 27.32 -4.66
CA ASP A 125 0.31 27.78 -5.60
C ASP A 125 1.67 28.07 -4.92
N ASP A 126 1.68 28.26 -3.59
CA ASP A 126 2.90 28.36 -2.77
C ASP A 126 3.48 27.00 -2.34
N GLY A 127 2.98 25.90 -2.90
CA GLY A 127 3.51 24.56 -2.67
C GLY A 127 3.07 23.91 -1.35
N LYS A 128 2.00 24.37 -0.70
CA LYS A 128 1.45 23.73 0.51
C LYS A 128 0.36 22.72 0.17
N LEU A 129 0.41 21.57 0.84
CA LEU A 129 -0.59 20.51 0.72
C LEU A 129 -1.68 20.69 1.79
N LYS A 130 -2.95 20.67 1.39
CA LYS A 130 -4.07 20.57 2.33
C LYS A 130 -4.02 19.24 3.08
N ASN A 131 -4.50 19.23 4.33
CA ASN A 131 -4.43 18.06 5.22
C ASN A 131 -5.08 16.80 4.65
N LEU A 132 -6.07 16.91 3.77
CA LEU A 132 -6.71 15.75 3.16
C LEU A 132 -5.71 14.89 2.35
N VAL A 133 -4.69 15.50 1.74
CA VAL A 133 -3.67 14.76 0.97
C VAL A 133 -2.65 14.10 1.89
N LYS A 134 -2.60 14.49 3.17
CA LYS A 134 -1.67 13.98 4.17
C LYS A 134 -2.24 12.81 4.96
N THR A 135 -3.54 12.51 4.84
CA THR A 135 -4.12 11.33 5.48
C THR A 135 -3.67 10.04 4.80
N HIS A 136 -3.65 8.96 5.57
CA HIS A 136 -3.42 7.58 5.13
C HIS A 136 -4.69 6.73 5.23
N ASP A 137 -5.81 7.32 5.67
CA ASP A 137 -7.11 6.64 5.88
C ASP A 137 -7.73 6.21 4.53
N LEU A 138 -7.45 4.96 4.14
CA LEU A 138 -7.88 4.39 2.86
C LEU A 138 -9.42 4.33 2.72
N PRO A 139 -10.19 3.86 3.72
CA PRO A 139 -11.66 3.91 3.65
C PRO A 139 -12.21 5.31 3.40
N LYS A 140 -11.74 6.30 4.16
CA LYS A 140 -12.18 7.69 3.99
C LYS A 140 -11.85 8.21 2.60
N MET A 141 -10.65 7.94 2.10
CA MET A 141 -10.26 8.36 0.76
C MET A 141 -11.11 7.70 -0.34
N CYS A 142 -11.53 6.44 -0.17
CA CYS A 142 -12.49 5.81 -1.09
C CYS A 142 -13.84 6.54 -1.09
N ILE A 143 -14.37 6.89 0.08
CA ILE A 143 -15.61 7.66 0.23
C ILE A 143 -15.48 9.04 -0.44
N ASP A 144 -14.40 9.77 -0.19
CA ASP A 144 -14.12 11.07 -0.81
C ASP A 144 -13.96 10.94 -2.35
N CYS A 145 -13.46 9.79 -2.81
CA CYS A 145 -13.41 9.43 -4.23
C CYS A 145 -14.74 8.93 -4.79
N SER A 146 -15.78 8.75 -3.97
CA SER A 146 -17.07 8.16 -4.37
C SER A 146 -16.91 6.72 -4.91
N ILE A 147 -15.94 5.98 -4.37
CA ILE A 147 -15.73 4.57 -4.64
C ILE A 147 -16.47 3.77 -3.58
N GLY A 148 -17.51 3.03 -4.00
CA GLY A 148 -18.24 2.14 -3.11
C GLY A 148 -17.36 1.01 -2.58
N LEU A 149 -17.54 0.69 -1.29
CA LEU A 149 -16.88 -0.41 -0.60
C LEU A 149 -17.95 -1.38 -0.09
N SER A 150 -17.74 -2.67 -0.35
CA SER A 150 -18.42 -3.74 0.36
C SER A 150 -17.97 -3.80 1.83
N PRO A 151 -18.73 -4.44 2.74
CA PRO A 151 -18.31 -4.66 4.12
C PRO A 151 -16.93 -5.32 4.23
N GLU A 152 -16.65 -6.30 3.37
CA GLU A 152 -15.38 -7.02 3.32
C GLU A 152 -14.22 -6.11 2.90
N GLU A 153 -14.42 -5.30 1.85
CA GLU A 153 -13.41 -4.32 1.43
C GLU A 153 -13.17 -3.26 2.50
N LEU A 154 -14.22 -2.81 3.20
CA LEU A 154 -14.09 -1.87 4.30
C LEU A 154 -13.23 -2.44 5.45
N THR A 155 -13.51 -3.68 5.87
CA THR A 155 -12.71 -4.36 6.89
C THR A 155 -11.26 -4.52 6.43
N LEU A 156 -11.03 -5.00 5.21
CA LEU A 156 -9.69 -5.17 4.65
C LEU A 156 -8.93 -3.84 4.56
N LEU A 157 -9.54 -2.78 4.04
CA LEU A 157 -8.89 -1.48 3.89
C LEU A 157 -8.59 -0.83 5.23
N THR A 158 -9.43 -1.06 6.25
CA THR A 158 -9.18 -0.61 7.62
C THR A 158 -7.94 -1.31 8.18
N PHE A 159 -7.82 -2.61 7.97
CA PHE A 159 -6.64 -3.38 8.34
C PHE A 159 -5.38 -2.92 7.59
N ILE A 160 -5.44 -2.79 6.27
CA ILE A 160 -4.29 -2.29 5.47
C ILE A 160 -3.88 -0.89 5.92
N TYR A 161 -4.84 -0.02 6.24
CA TYR A 161 -4.56 1.31 6.78
C TYR A 161 -3.75 1.24 8.09
N GLN A 162 -4.09 0.33 9.00
CA GLN A 162 -3.31 0.09 10.20
C GLN A 162 -1.89 -0.39 9.85
N GLN A 163 -1.75 -1.32 8.92
CA GLN A 163 -0.44 -1.80 8.45
C GLN A 163 0.41 -0.68 7.80
N VAL A 164 -0.19 0.23 7.04
CA VAL A 164 0.52 1.40 6.48
C VAL A 164 0.97 2.35 7.59
N THR A 165 0.16 2.51 8.62
CA THR A 165 0.45 3.38 9.77
C THR A 165 1.55 2.78 10.65
N TRP A 166 1.51 1.46 10.87
CA TRP A 166 2.42 0.75 11.76
C TRP A 166 3.68 0.24 11.08
N GLY A 167 3.66 -0.06 9.77
CA GLY A 167 4.71 -0.79 9.05
C GLY A 167 6.10 -0.13 9.03
N LYS A 168 6.25 1.05 9.64
CA LYS A 168 7.55 1.68 9.94
C LYS A 168 8.16 1.20 11.27
N TYR A 169 7.39 0.45 12.05
CA TYR A 169 7.67 0.03 13.42
C TYR A 169 7.28 -1.44 13.59
N PRO A 170 7.90 -2.15 14.53
CA PRO A 170 7.54 -3.55 14.83
C PRO A 170 6.18 -3.70 15.52
N GLY A 171 5.48 -2.60 15.80
CA GLY A 171 4.18 -2.61 16.48
C GLY A 171 3.50 -1.24 16.48
N PRO A 172 2.33 -1.13 17.12
CA PRO A 172 1.53 0.09 17.13
C PRO A 172 2.22 1.25 17.83
N LEU A 173 1.89 2.46 17.39
CA LEU A 173 2.44 3.69 17.98
C LEU A 173 1.90 3.98 19.38
N LYS A 174 0.71 3.46 19.71
CA LYS A 174 0.10 3.62 21.03
C LYS A 174 -0.08 2.25 21.68
N HIS A 175 0.29 2.16 22.95
CA HIS A 175 0.11 0.94 23.75
C HIS A 175 -1.32 0.38 23.69
N LYS A 176 -2.35 1.24 23.69
CA LYS A 176 -3.76 0.82 23.63
C LYS A 176 -4.19 0.19 22.29
N GLU A 177 -3.37 0.34 21.26
CA GLU A 177 -3.60 -0.26 19.94
C GLU A 177 -2.88 -1.62 19.81
N MET A 178 -2.08 -2.01 20.82
CA MET A 178 -1.44 -3.33 20.87
C MET A 178 -2.50 -4.42 21.05
N PRO A 179 -2.53 -5.45 20.20
CA PRO A 179 -3.42 -6.58 20.37
C PRO A 179 -3.25 -7.25 21.74
N SER A 180 -4.36 -7.50 22.43
CA SER A 180 -4.37 -8.24 23.69
C SER A 180 -4.32 -9.74 23.42
N PHE A 181 -3.38 -10.44 24.07
CA PHE A 181 -3.34 -11.90 24.06
C PHE A 181 -4.46 -12.55 24.89
N GLU A 182 -5.08 -11.78 25.79
CA GLU A 182 -6.11 -12.26 26.71
C GLU A 182 -7.53 -12.03 26.18
N ASP A 183 -7.70 -11.18 25.16
CA ASP A 183 -8.99 -10.84 24.58
C ASP A 183 -9.09 -11.41 23.15
N PRO A 184 -9.69 -12.59 22.96
CA PRO A 184 -9.84 -13.22 21.64
C PRO A 184 -10.80 -12.45 20.72
N ASP A 185 -11.55 -11.48 21.25
CA ASP A 185 -12.41 -10.59 20.49
C ASP A 185 -11.75 -9.23 20.20
N ASP A 186 -10.52 -9.02 20.67
CA ASP A 186 -9.74 -7.85 20.32
C ASP A 186 -9.50 -7.82 18.81
N GLN A 187 -10.26 -6.97 18.13
CA GLN A 187 -10.16 -6.81 16.68
C GLN A 187 -8.86 -6.13 16.25
N ASN A 188 -8.05 -5.62 17.18
CA ASN A 188 -6.69 -5.21 16.87
C ASN A 188 -5.82 -6.42 16.50
N SER A 189 -6.11 -7.60 17.04
CA SER A 189 -5.48 -8.88 16.66
C SER A 189 -6.06 -9.46 15.37
N LYS A 190 -7.36 -9.21 15.10
CA LYS A 190 -8.09 -9.71 13.93
C LYS A 190 -7.80 -8.87 12.67
N SER A 191 -6.50 -8.82 12.37
CA SER A 191 -5.99 -9.04 11.03
C SER A 191 -6.67 -10.25 10.41
N LEU A 192 -6.83 -10.29 9.08
CA LEU A 192 -6.96 -11.57 8.40
C LEU A 192 -5.85 -12.46 8.94
N SER A 193 -6.19 -13.45 9.77
CA SER A 193 -5.19 -14.36 10.30
C SER A 193 -4.48 -14.95 9.09
N PHE A 194 -3.17 -15.25 9.17
CA PHE A 194 -2.42 -15.79 8.03
C PHE A 194 -3.18 -16.96 7.35
N GLU A 195 -3.88 -17.75 8.15
CA GLU A 195 -4.77 -18.84 7.74
C GLU A 195 -5.94 -18.38 6.86
N GLU A 196 -6.60 -17.25 7.17
CA GLU A 196 -7.71 -16.69 6.39
C GLU A 196 -7.24 -15.84 5.20
N ALA A 197 -6.08 -15.18 5.31
CA ALA A 197 -5.56 -14.25 4.30
C ALA A 197 -5.27 -14.93 2.95
N PHE A 198 -4.82 -16.18 2.99
CA PHE A 198 -4.50 -16.96 1.80
C PHE A 198 -5.69 -17.75 1.25
N HIS A 199 -6.82 -17.83 1.98
CA HIS A 199 -8.00 -18.55 1.53
C HIS A 199 -8.50 -17.95 0.21
N GLU A 200 -8.47 -18.76 -0.86
CA GLU A 200 -8.89 -18.41 -2.21
C GLU A 200 -8.26 -17.14 -2.80
N ARG A 201 -7.06 -16.73 -2.34
CA ARG A 201 -6.44 -15.44 -2.71
C ARG A 201 -7.36 -14.24 -2.48
N ARG A 202 -8.32 -14.36 -1.55
CA ARG A 202 -9.40 -13.39 -1.33
C ARG A 202 -8.87 -11.97 -1.10
N VAL A 203 -7.79 -11.84 -0.34
CA VAL A 203 -7.14 -10.56 -0.06
C VAL A 203 -6.65 -9.87 -1.34
N GLN A 204 -5.95 -10.60 -2.20
CA GLN A 204 -5.45 -10.08 -3.48
C GLN A 204 -6.61 -9.61 -4.36
N VAL A 205 -7.69 -10.41 -4.45
CA VAL A 205 -8.91 -10.08 -5.22
C VAL A 205 -9.57 -8.79 -4.73
N LEU A 206 -9.71 -8.62 -3.41
CA LEU A 206 -10.31 -7.42 -2.83
C LEU A 206 -9.44 -6.17 -3.06
N VAL A 207 -8.11 -6.29 -2.87
CA VAL A 207 -7.16 -5.19 -3.19
C VAL A 207 -7.23 -4.83 -4.67
N ASP A 208 -7.23 -5.82 -5.56
CA ASP A 208 -7.35 -5.62 -7.00
C ASP A 208 -8.65 -4.92 -7.38
N GLY A 209 -9.77 -5.34 -6.77
CA GLY A 209 -11.07 -4.72 -6.98
C GLY A 209 -11.04 -3.21 -6.72
N VAL A 210 -10.56 -2.80 -5.54
CA VAL A 210 -10.47 -1.38 -5.16
C VAL A 210 -9.45 -0.64 -6.05
N PHE A 211 -8.27 -1.22 -6.27
CA PHE A 211 -7.20 -0.61 -7.06
C PHE A 211 -7.64 -0.34 -8.50
N ASN A 212 -8.32 -1.32 -9.13
CA ASN A 212 -8.81 -1.19 -10.51
C ASN A 212 -9.92 -0.14 -10.62
N ARG A 213 -10.84 -0.07 -9.65
CA ARG A 213 -11.86 0.99 -9.59
C ARG A 213 -11.21 2.37 -9.45
N GLY A 214 -10.19 2.51 -8.60
CA GLY A 214 -9.41 3.74 -8.48
C GLY A 214 -8.72 4.13 -9.80
N CYS A 215 -8.07 3.18 -10.48
CA CYS A 215 -7.43 3.44 -11.77
C CYS A 215 -8.43 3.88 -12.86
N ALA A 216 -9.60 3.22 -12.91
CA ALA A 216 -10.66 3.55 -13.86
C ALA A 216 -11.22 4.96 -13.62
N LEU A 217 -11.46 5.31 -12.34
CA LEU A 217 -11.88 6.65 -11.95
C LEU A 217 -10.83 7.69 -12.33
N LEU A 218 -9.55 7.45 -11.99
CA LEU A 218 -8.47 8.37 -12.31
C LEU A 218 -8.35 8.64 -13.82
N LYS A 219 -8.45 7.59 -14.63
CA LYS A 219 -8.45 7.70 -16.09
C LYS A 219 -9.60 8.56 -16.59
N THR A 220 -10.80 8.36 -16.04
CA THR A 220 -12.00 9.14 -16.39
C THR A 220 -11.82 10.60 -16.04
N LEU A 221 -11.31 10.91 -14.84
CA LEU A 221 -11.07 12.28 -14.38
C LEU A 221 -9.95 12.99 -15.14
N SER A 222 -8.99 12.24 -15.69
CA SER A 222 -7.84 12.80 -16.41
C SER A 222 -8.11 13.04 -17.90
N THR A 223 -9.24 12.57 -18.42
CA THR A 223 -9.59 12.75 -19.83
C THR A 223 -10.20 14.15 -20.01
N PRO A 224 -9.66 15.01 -20.90
CA PRO A 224 -10.24 16.32 -21.15
C PRO A 224 -11.69 16.16 -21.62
N LYS A 225 -12.62 16.94 -21.07
CA LYS A 225 -13.97 17.04 -21.61
C LYS A 225 -13.86 17.78 -22.95
N SER A 226 -14.09 17.05 -24.05
CA SER A 226 -14.24 17.61 -25.39
C SER A 226 -15.42 18.57 -25.47
#